data_AF-A0A7T8H0G3-F1
#
_entry.id   AF-A0A7T8H0G3-F1
#
_cell.length_a   1.000
_cell.length_b   1.000
_cell.length_c   1.000
_cell.angle_alpha   90.00
_cell.angle_beta   90.00
_cell.angle_gamma   90.00
#
_symmetry.space_group_name_H-M   'P 1'
#
loop_
_entity.id
_entity.type
_entity.pdbx_description
1 polymer ?
#
loop_
_entity_poly.entity_id
_entity_poly.type
_entity_poly.pdbx_seq_one_letter_code
_entity_poly.pdbx_strand_id
1 'polypeptide(L)'
;MRDLAAKMNVDKKTIRTAVHEDLRSKSYVLNVRQMFLRSQRPKLASDNWPMFWSKEIWPPSSPDCNPLDYYVWGVLERGSNKRAHNSVVSLKASISVVVASMNRKHLVKACTSFRSRQEAVMEADRGWFE
;
A
#
# COMPACT_ATOMS: atom_id res chain seq x y z
N MET A 1 0.79 -27.78 -0.31
CA MET A 1 0.75 -28.47 1.01
C MET A 1 1.82 -29.54 1.14
N ARG A 2 1.96 -30.51 0.22
CA ARG A 2 3.01 -31.54 0.32
C ARG A 2 4.42 -30.94 0.29
N ASP A 3 4.67 -30.01 -0.63
CA ASP A 3 6.01 -29.40 -0.75
C ASP A 3 6.36 -28.47 0.41
N LEU A 4 5.36 -27.76 0.95
CA LEU A 4 5.52 -26.92 2.14
C LEU A 4 5.71 -27.78 3.39
N ALA A 5 4.96 -28.87 3.51
CA ALA A 5 5.10 -29.89 4.55
C ALA A 5 6.48 -30.55 4.52
N ALA A 6 6.96 -30.91 3.33
CA ALA A 6 8.29 -31.46 3.14
C ALA A 6 9.39 -30.44 3.49
N LYS A 7 9.25 -29.18 3.06
CA LYS A 7 10.21 -28.11 3.36
C LYS A 7 10.28 -27.77 4.85
N MET A 8 9.14 -27.78 5.54
CA MET A 8 9.08 -27.47 6.97
C MET A 8 9.27 -28.71 7.86
N ASN A 9 9.37 -29.90 7.25
CA ASN A 9 9.42 -31.20 7.94
C ASN A 9 8.28 -31.41 8.94
N VAL A 10 7.06 -31.00 8.56
CA VAL A 10 5.85 -31.11 9.40
C VAL A 10 4.79 -31.88 8.64
N ASP A 11 3.91 -32.58 9.35
CA ASP A 11 2.84 -33.31 8.70
C ASP A 11 1.84 -32.37 8.01
N LYS A 12 1.24 -32.89 6.93
CA LYS A 12 0.31 -32.14 6.08
C LYS A 12 -0.94 -31.67 6.82
N LYS A 13 -1.39 -32.40 7.84
CA LYS A 13 -2.59 -32.06 8.63
C LYS A 13 -2.29 -30.87 9.53
N THR A 14 -1.13 -30.83 10.18
CA THR A 14 -0.69 -29.69 10.99
C THR A 14 -0.58 -28.41 10.19
N ILE A 15 0.06 -28.44 9.01
CA ILE A 15 0.10 -27.24 8.15
C ILE A 15 -1.32 -26.84 7.70
N ARG A 16 -2.21 -27.81 7.45
CA ARG A 16 -3.60 -27.51 7.06
C ARG A 16 -4.38 -26.85 8.20
N THR A 17 -4.21 -27.32 9.43
CA THR A 17 -4.82 -26.73 10.63
C THR A 17 -4.27 -25.32 10.86
N ALA A 18 -2.95 -25.14 10.84
CA ALA A 18 -2.31 -23.84 11.02
C ALA A 18 -2.79 -22.82 9.96
N VAL A 19 -2.82 -23.19 8.69
CA VAL A 19 -3.32 -22.33 7.60
C VAL A 19 -4.81 -22.01 7.78
N HIS A 20 -5.62 -22.97 8.25
CA HIS A 20 -7.04 -22.75 8.49
C HIS A 20 -7.28 -21.85 9.71
N GLU A 21 -6.49 -21.97 10.77
CA GLU A 21 -6.64 -21.14 11.97
C GLU A 21 -6.12 -19.71 11.75
N ASP A 22 -4.97 -19.57 11.10
CA ASP A 22 -4.31 -18.29 10.84
C ASP A 22 -5.04 -17.47 9.76
N LEU A 23 -5.33 -18.10 8.60
CA LEU A 23 -5.95 -17.40 7.46
C LEU A 23 -7.47 -17.55 7.39
N ARG A 24 -8.09 -18.38 8.25
CA ARG A 24 -9.53 -18.75 8.18
C ARG A 24 -10.00 -19.18 6.79
N SER A 25 -9.10 -19.73 5.98
CA SER A 25 -9.38 -20.15 4.62
C SER A 25 -9.48 -21.67 4.50
N LYS A 26 -10.45 -22.14 3.70
CA LYS A 26 -10.65 -23.58 3.43
C LYS A 26 -9.68 -24.12 2.36
N SER A 27 -8.96 -23.26 1.63
CA SER A 27 -7.99 -23.64 0.59
C SER A 27 -6.82 -22.64 0.49
N TYR A 28 -5.62 -23.16 0.21
CA TYR A 28 -4.41 -22.37 -0.05
C TYR A 28 -4.30 -21.93 -1.53
N VAL A 29 -5.17 -22.42 -2.41
CA VAL A 29 -5.31 -21.85 -3.76
C VAL A 29 -6.03 -20.52 -3.61
N LEU A 30 -5.27 -19.51 -3.20
CA LEU A 30 -5.67 -18.12 -3.25
C LEU A 30 -5.86 -17.79 -4.73
N ASN A 31 -7.12 -17.82 -5.18
CA ASN A 31 -7.45 -17.11 -6.40
C ASN A 31 -7.01 -15.66 -6.17
N VAL A 32 -6.15 -15.11 -7.02
CA VAL A 32 -5.68 -13.71 -6.89
C VAL A 32 -6.86 -12.74 -6.69
N ARG A 33 -8.01 -13.07 -7.29
CA ARG A 33 -9.29 -12.37 -7.07
C ARG A 33 -9.83 -12.48 -5.63
N GLN A 34 -9.71 -13.62 -4.95
CA GLN A 34 -10.13 -13.77 -3.55
C GLN A 34 -9.22 -13.01 -2.57
N MET A 35 -7.94 -12.80 -2.88
CA MET A 35 -7.00 -12.05 -2.04
C MET A 35 -7.32 -10.55 -2.00
N PHE A 36 -7.88 -10.01 -3.07
CA PHE A 36 -8.27 -8.59 -3.16
C PHE A 36 -9.75 -8.34 -2.81
N LEU A 37 -10.66 -9.31 -3.00
CA LEU A 37 -12.10 -9.11 -2.82
C LEU A 37 -12.70 -9.47 -1.45
N ARG A 38 -11.98 -10.14 -0.55
CA ARG A 38 -12.56 -10.56 0.74
C ARG A 38 -11.90 -9.90 1.96
N SER A 39 -12.55 -8.82 2.38
CA SER A 39 -12.98 -8.61 3.79
C SER A 39 -11.98 -8.20 4.87
N GLN A 40 -10.69 -8.00 4.63
CA GLN A 40 -9.78 -7.55 5.70
C GLN A 40 -9.15 -6.16 5.53
N ARG A 41 -9.13 -5.57 4.33
CA ARG A 41 -8.51 -4.25 4.16
C ARG A 41 -9.27 -3.10 4.82
N PRO A 42 -10.61 -2.98 4.70
CA PRO A 42 -11.31 -1.87 5.34
C PRO A 42 -11.30 -1.99 6.87
N LYS A 43 -11.47 -3.20 7.43
CA LYS A 43 -11.46 -3.44 8.88
C LYS A 43 -10.09 -3.25 9.51
N LEU A 44 -9.04 -3.86 8.97
CA LEU A 44 -7.68 -3.70 9.52
C LEU A 44 -7.19 -2.24 9.38
N ALA A 45 -7.60 -1.54 8.32
CA ALA A 45 -7.33 -0.12 8.16
C ALA A 45 -8.20 0.74 9.07
N SER A 46 -9.50 0.47 9.24
CA SER A 46 -10.37 1.24 10.16
C SER A 46 -9.96 1.08 11.62
N ASP A 47 -9.54 -0.13 12.01
CA ASP A 47 -9.19 -0.46 13.40
C ASP A 47 -7.82 0.14 13.79
N ASN A 48 -6.90 0.31 12.83
CA ASN A 48 -5.56 0.89 13.08
C ASN A 48 -5.41 2.34 12.60
N TRP A 49 -6.30 2.80 11.73
CA TRP A 49 -6.29 4.13 11.13
C TRP A 49 -7.72 4.66 11.13
N PRO A 50 -8.18 5.25 12.26
CA PRO A 50 -9.56 5.73 12.42
C PRO A 50 -9.98 6.80 11.39
N MET A 51 -9.04 7.30 10.59
CA MET A 51 -9.24 8.25 9.49
C MET A 51 -9.25 7.57 8.11
N PHE A 52 -9.44 6.25 8.01
CA PHE A 52 -9.37 5.54 6.74
C PHE A 52 -10.62 5.82 5.93
N TRP A 53 -10.46 6.55 4.82
CA TRP A 53 -11.56 6.83 3.91
C TRP A 53 -11.91 5.57 3.14
N SER A 54 -13.16 5.14 3.26
CA SER A 54 -13.67 4.06 2.43
C SER A 54 -13.72 4.52 0.97
N LYS A 55 -13.80 3.56 0.05
CA LYS A 55 -13.87 3.87 -1.40
C LYS A 55 -15.07 4.75 -1.75
N GLU A 56 -16.12 4.72 -0.94
CA GLU A 56 -17.34 5.51 -1.10
C GLU A 56 -17.15 6.98 -0.71
N ILE A 57 -16.15 7.27 0.13
CA ILE A 57 -15.83 8.62 0.62
C ILE A 57 -14.75 9.27 -0.25
N TRP A 58 -13.82 8.46 -0.79
CA TRP A 58 -12.71 8.99 -1.60
C TRP A 58 -13.21 9.63 -2.91
N PRO A 59 -12.90 10.90 -3.18
CA PRO A 59 -13.34 11.55 -4.40
C PRO A 59 -12.65 10.93 -5.64
N PRO A 60 -13.38 10.68 -6.74
CA PRO A 60 -12.79 10.13 -7.96
C PRO A 60 -11.73 11.08 -8.52
N SER A 61 -10.69 10.51 -9.15
CA SER A 61 -9.65 11.26 -9.87
C SER A 61 -8.96 12.38 -9.06
N SER A 62 -8.76 12.18 -7.76
CA SER A 62 -8.19 13.20 -6.86
C SER A 62 -6.78 12.82 -6.35
N PRO A 63 -5.73 12.86 -7.20
CA PRO A 63 -4.35 12.62 -6.76
C PRO A 63 -3.88 13.72 -5.79
N ASP A 64 -4.43 14.93 -5.91
CA ASP A 64 -4.11 16.06 -5.02
C ASP A 64 -4.57 15.84 -3.57
N CYS A 65 -5.42 14.82 -3.37
CA CYS A 65 -5.88 14.38 -2.07
C CYS A 65 -5.00 13.29 -1.43
N ASN A 66 -3.99 12.74 -2.11
CA ASN A 66 -3.21 11.63 -1.56
C ASN A 66 -1.74 12.01 -1.34
N PRO A 67 -1.21 11.96 -0.08
CA PRO A 67 0.20 12.24 0.19
C PRO A 67 1.18 11.37 -0.59
N LEU A 68 0.76 10.17 -1.00
CA LEU A 68 1.59 9.35 -1.87
C LEU A 68 1.70 9.96 -3.27
N ASP A 69 0.61 10.45 -3.83
CA ASP A 69 0.53 10.96 -5.19
C ASP A 69 1.15 12.36 -5.32
N TYR A 70 0.79 13.31 -4.46
CA TYR A 70 1.33 14.67 -4.57
C TYR A 70 2.75 14.85 -4.01
N TYR A 71 3.33 13.81 -3.36
CA TYR A 71 4.67 13.92 -2.78
C TYR A 71 5.53 12.67 -2.96
N VAL A 72 5.15 11.53 -2.37
CA VAL A 72 6.05 10.36 -2.25
C VAL A 72 6.47 9.83 -3.62
N TRP A 73 5.54 9.66 -4.55
CA TRP A 73 5.85 9.13 -5.89
C TRP A 73 6.77 10.07 -6.67
N GLY A 74 6.57 11.38 -6.59
CA GLY A 74 7.47 12.33 -7.23
C GLY A 74 8.89 12.30 -6.66
N VAL A 75 9.05 12.09 -5.35
CA VAL A 75 10.38 11.92 -4.73
C VAL A 75 11.03 10.61 -5.17
N LEU A 76 10.27 9.52 -5.19
CA LEU A 76 10.77 8.21 -5.60
C LEU A 76 11.18 8.21 -7.07
N GLU A 77 10.34 8.74 -7.96
CA GLU A 77 10.64 8.85 -9.39
C GLU A 77 11.93 9.63 -9.64
N ARG A 78 12.02 10.85 -9.10
CA ARG A 78 13.23 11.70 -9.26
C ARG A 78 14.46 11.09 -8.61
N GLY A 79 14.29 10.32 -7.54
CA GLY A 79 15.37 9.71 -6.78
C GLY A 79 15.91 8.44 -7.44
N SER A 80 15.00 7.52 -7.82
CA SER A 80 15.38 6.21 -8.31
C SER A 80 15.88 6.31 -9.75
N ASN A 81 15.24 7.15 -10.57
CA ASN A 81 15.50 7.25 -12.00
C ASN A 81 16.61 8.25 -12.36
N LYS A 82 17.46 8.66 -11.40
CA LYS A 82 18.65 9.49 -11.67
C LYS A 82 19.62 8.84 -12.66
N ARG A 83 19.55 7.51 -12.80
CA ARG A 83 20.33 6.71 -13.74
C ARG A 83 19.41 5.66 -14.37
N ALA A 84 19.71 5.27 -15.61
CA ALA A 84 19.02 4.17 -16.25
C ALA A 84 19.30 2.85 -15.52
N HIS A 85 18.28 1.98 -15.44
CA HIS A 85 18.39 0.65 -14.86
C HIS A 85 18.31 -0.40 -15.97
N ASN A 86 19.24 -1.36 -15.96
CA ASN A 86 19.27 -2.48 -16.91
C ASN A 86 18.59 -3.75 -16.36
N SER A 87 18.07 -3.70 -15.14
CA SER A 87 17.43 -4.84 -14.48
C SER A 87 16.44 -4.39 -13.41
N VAL A 88 15.44 -5.23 -13.15
CA VAL A 88 14.46 -5.03 -12.07
C VAL A 88 15.14 -5.02 -10.69
N VAL A 89 16.23 -5.80 -10.53
CA VAL A 89 16.99 -5.85 -9.27
C VAL A 89 17.66 -4.50 -8.99
N SER A 90 18.30 -3.90 -10.00
CA SER A 90 18.91 -2.57 -9.88
C SER A 90 17.87 -1.50 -9.54
N LEU A 91 16.70 -1.53 -10.21
CA LEU A 91 15.62 -0.59 -9.93
C LEU A 91 15.09 -0.73 -8.51
N LYS A 92 14.80 -1.95 -8.05
CA LYS A 92 14.34 -2.22 -6.68
C LYS A 92 15.35 -1.73 -5.64
N ALA A 93 16.64 -1.96 -5.85
CA ALA A 93 17.68 -1.48 -4.96
C ALA A 93 17.71 0.06 -4.88
N SER A 94 17.59 0.73 -6.02
CA SER A 94 17.54 2.20 -6.10
C SER A 94 16.32 2.76 -5.35
N ILE A 95 15.14 2.19 -5.57
CA ILE A 95 13.91 2.58 -4.85
C ILE A 95 14.10 2.43 -3.34
N SER A 96 14.62 1.30 -2.87
CA SER A 96 14.86 1.06 -1.44
C SER A 96 15.79 2.10 -0.82
N VAL A 97 16.85 2.49 -1.52
CA VAL A 97 17.78 3.54 -1.06
C VAL A 97 17.06 4.89 -0.96
N VAL A 98 16.26 5.26 -1.95
CA VAL A 98 15.53 6.53 -1.94
C VAL A 98 14.51 6.57 -0.81
N VAL A 99 13.73 5.49 -0.62
CA VAL A 99 12.78 5.36 0.49
C VAL A 99 13.50 5.54 1.84
N ALA A 100 14.62 4.84 2.05
CA ALA A 100 15.38 4.92 3.30
C ALA A 100 15.98 6.32 3.56
N SER A 101 16.33 7.05 2.50
CA SER A 101 16.88 8.40 2.57
C SER A 101 15.83 9.53 2.57
N MET A 102 14.55 9.18 2.55
CA MET A 102 13.48 10.18 2.39
C MET A 102 13.43 11.14 3.58
N ASN A 103 13.35 12.44 3.29
CA ASN A 103 13.35 13.46 4.33
C ASN A 103 12.08 13.37 5.20
N ARG A 104 12.27 12.96 6.46
CA ARG A 104 11.19 12.82 7.44
C ARG A 104 10.40 14.11 7.66
N LYS A 105 11.04 15.29 7.68
CA LYS A 105 10.34 16.57 7.86
C LYS A 105 9.41 16.86 6.69
N HIS A 106 9.85 16.57 5.46
CA HIS A 106 9.01 16.74 4.28
C HIS A 106 7.88 15.72 4.22
N LEU A 107 8.13 14.46 4.61
CA LEU A 107 7.08 13.45 4.75
C LEU A 107 5.99 13.87 5.75
N VAL A 108 6.39 14.32 6.94
CA VAL A 108 5.46 14.83 7.94
C VAL A 108 4.69 16.02 7.37
N LYS A 109 5.37 16.97 6.72
CA LYS A 109 4.73 18.13 6.07
C LYS A 109 3.69 17.71 5.05
N ALA A 110 4.01 16.76 4.17
CA ALA A 110 3.08 16.20 3.19
C ALA A 110 1.84 15.65 3.90
N CYS A 111 2.01 14.72 4.84
CA CYS A 111 0.89 14.15 5.61
C CYS A 111 0.04 15.22 6.32
N THR A 112 0.66 16.22 6.94
CA THR A 112 -0.07 17.31 7.63
C THR A 112 -0.82 18.22 6.67
N SER A 113 -0.36 18.35 5.42
CA SER A 113 -1.03 19.16 4.38
C SER A 113 -2.28 18.50 3.80
N PHE A 114 -2.54 17.24 4.13
CA PHE A 114 -3.72 16.51 3.65
C PHE A 114 -5.01 17.29 3.90
N ARG A 115 -5.21 17.80 5.13
CA ARG A 115 -6.44 18.53 5.49
C ARG A 115 -6.62 19.81 4.68
N SER A 116 -5.61 20.67 4.61
CA SER A 116 -5.69 21.92 3.87
C SER A 116 -5.90 21.68 2.37
N ARG A 117 -5.35 20.58 1.83
CA ARG A 117 -5.61 20.16 0.44
C ARG A 117 -7.06 19.73 0.23
N GLN A 118 -7.68 19.02 1.18
CA GLN A 118 -9.12 18.71 1.10
C GLN A 118 -9.98 19.99 1.11
N GLU A 119 -9.65 20.93 1.99
CA GLU A 119 -10.36 22.21 2.09
C GLU A 119 -10.25 23.00 0.77
N ALA A 120 -9.08 23.01 0.14
CA ALA A 120 -8.87 23.62 -1.17
C ALA A 120 -9.68 22.95 -2.30
N VAL A 121 -9.78 21.61 -2.31
CA VAL A 121 -10.65 20.88 -3.27
C VAL A 121 -12.12 21.26 -3.09
N MET A 122 -12.56 21.42 -1.85
CA MET A 122 -13.94 21.83 -1.54
C MET A 122 -14.21 23.27 -2.00
N GLU A 123 -13.27 24.18 -1.76
CA GLU A 123 -13.38 25.59 -2.18
C GLU A 123 -13.32 25.76 -3.69
N ALA A 124 -12.54 24.94 -4.38
CA ALA A 124 -12.45 24.95 -5.84
C ALA A 124 -13.69 24.35 -6.54
N ASP A 125 -14.72 23.93 -5.81
CA ASP A 125 -15.90 23.19 -6.31
C ASP A 125 -15.51 22.05 -7.28
N ARG A 126 -14.53 21.23 -6.85
CA ARG A 126 -13.92 20.14 -7.65
C ARG A 126 -13.04 20.58 -8.83
N GLY A 127 -12.65 21.85 -8.89
CA GLY A 127 -11.62 22.37 -9.79
C GLY A 127 -10.19 22.00 -9.36
N TRP A 128 -9.21 22.34 -10.20
CA TRP A 128 -7.78 22.13 -9.93
C TRP A 128 -7.22 23.25 -9.05
N PHE A 129 -6.34 22.92 -8.11
CA PHE A 129 -5.65 23.86 -7.22
C PHE A 129 -4.17 23.48 -7.13
N GLU A 130 -3.28 24.45 -6.92
CA GLU A 130 -1.83 24.25 -6.76
C GLU A 130 -1.36 24.40 -5.31
#